data_AF-A0A9E5YXD4-F1
#
_entry.id   AF-A0A9E5YXD4-F1
#
_cell.length_a   1.000
_cell.length_b   1.000
_cell.length_c   1.000
_cell.angle_alpha   90.00
_cell.angle_beta   90.00
_cell.angle_gamma   90.00
#
_symmetry.space_group_name_H-M   'P 1'
#
loop_
_entity.id
_entity.type
_entity.pdbx_description
1 polymer ?
#
loop_
_entity_poly.entity_id
_entity_poly.type
_entity_poly.pdbx_seq_one_letter_code
_entity_poly.pdbx_strand_id
1 'polypeptide(L)'
;GAAYLVYLGIKAWRAPAVPLESISTEAARPVRDFMGGLSLTLGNPKVILFYTAFLPSFIDLTTLSYSDIAIIAAVVSGMLFFVLVVYAWLADRSRRVFRSERAVKIMNRSAGTVMIGAGVVIATRQ
;
A
#
# COMPACT_ATOMS: atom_id res chain seq x y z
N GLY A 1 8.81 9.80 12.12
CA GLY A 1 8.58 9.42 10.71
C GLY A 1 9.87 9.25 9.94
N ALA A 2 10.67 10.33 9.83
CA ALA A 2 11.93 10.34 9.09
C ALA A 2 12.90 9.20 9.45
N ALA A 3 13.24 9.05 10.73
CA ALA A 3 14.15 7.98 11.18
C ALA A 3 13.64 6.57 10.83
N TYR A 4 12.32 6.34 10.92
CA TYR A 4 11.71 5.07 10.56
C TYR A 4 11.79 4.78 9.06
N LEU A 5 11.61 5.80 8.21
CA LEU A 5 11.80 5.66 6.76
C LEU A 5 13.24 5.37 6.38
N VAL A 6 14.20 6.04 7.01
CA VAL A 6 15.64 5.74 6.83
C VAL A 6 15.94 4.31 7.24
N TYR A 7 15.45 3.88 8.41
CA TYR A 7 15.60 2.50 8.88
C TYR A 7 15.01 1.48 7.89
N LEU A 8 13.76 1.67 7.45
CA LEU A 8 13.12 0.78 6.47
C LEU A 8 13.85 0.77 5.13
N GLY A 9 14.33 1.93 4.69
CA GLY A 9 15.09 2.02 3.45
C GLY A 9 16.43 1.30 3.51
N ILE A 10 17.16 1.39 4.63
CA ILE A 10 18.38 0.59 4.87
C ILE A 10 18.04 -0.91 4.91
N LYS A 11 16.94 -1.28 5.56
CA LYS A 11 16.48 -2.68 5.63
C LYS A 11 16.14 -3.22 4.24
N ALA A 12 15.45 -2.45 3.40
CA ALA A 12 15.17 -2.80 2.01
C ALA A 12 16.46 -2.91 1.19
N TRP A 13 17.39 -1.96 1.34
CA TRP A 13 18.67 -1.95 0.61
C TRP A 13 19.53 -3.19 0.89
N ARG A 14 19.51 -3.67 2.14
CA ARG A 14 20.26 -4.83 2.60
C ARG A 14 19.50 -6.15 2.48
N ALA A 15 18.24 -6.13 2.04
CA ALA A 15 17.44 -7.34 1.92
C ALA A 15 18.05 -8.31 0.91
N PRO A 16 18.10 -9.62 1.23
CA PRO A 16 18.62 -10.63 0.32
C PRO A 16 17.79 -10.65 -0.96
N ALA A 17 18.47 -10.75 -2.11
CA ALA A 17 17.84 -10.70 -3.42
C ALA A 17 17.39 -12.09 -3.85
N VAL A 18 16.37 -12.62 -3.18
CA VAL A 18 15.82 -13.95 -3.43
C VAL A 18 14.84 -13.88 -4.61
N PRO A 19 15.08 -14.58 -5.73
CA PRO A 19 14.13 -14.62 -6.85
C PRO A 19 12.77 -15.14 -6.42
N LEU A 20 11.69 -14.56 -6.95
CA LEU A 20 10.32 -14.91 -6.53
C LEU A 20 9.97 -16.40 -6.77
N GLU A 21 10.63 -17.05 -7.74
CA GLU A 21 10.44 -18.47 -8.05
C GLU A 21 11.09 -19.42 -7.03
N SER A 22 12.06 -18.92 -6.25
CA SER A 22 12.71 -19.69 -5.19
C SER A 22 12.00 -19.59 -3.84
N ILE A 23 10.98 -18.72 -3.74
CA ILE A 23 10.15 -18.59 -2.55
C ILE A 23 9.06 -19.65 -2.61
N SER A 24 9.11 -20.64 -1.73
CA SER A 24 8.00 -21.58 -1.54
C SER A 24 6.80 -20.81 -0.97
N THR A 25 5.83 -20.51 -1.81
CA THR A 25 4.56 -19.95 -1.36
C THR A 25 3.78 -21.03 -0.61
N GLU A 26 3.44 -20.77 0.65
CA GLU A 26 2.41 -21.55 1.34
C GLU A 26 1.14 -21.61 0.48
N ALA A 27 0.39 -22.70 0.58
CA ALA A 27 -0.91 -22.81 -0.07
C ALA A 27 -1.78 -21.62 0.35
N ALA A 28 -2.31 -20.90 -0.64
CA ALA A 28 -3.19 -19.76 -0.39
C ALA A 28 -4.35 -20.17 0.51
N ARG A 29 -4.69 -19.32 1.49
CA ARG A 29 -5.84 -19.54 2.38
C ARG A 29 -6.80 -18.36 2.18
N PRO A 30 -7.68 -18.42 1.16
CA PRO A 30 -8.41 -17.25 0.66
C PRO A 30 -9.14 -16.48 1.76
N VAL A 31 -9.80 -17.21 2.67
CA VAL A 31 -10.54 -16.60 3.79
C VAL A 31 -9.59 -15.95 4.81
N ARG A 32 -8.51 -16.63 5.19
CA ARG A 32 -7.51 -16.08 6.15
C ARG A 32 -6.85 -14.83 5.56
N ASP A 33 -6.44 -14.91 4.31
CA ASP A 33 -5.69 -13.84 3.65
C ASP A 33 -6.62 -12.63 3.39
N PHE A 34 -7.88 -12.87 3.02
CA PHE A 34 -8.92 -11.83 2.94
C PHE A 34 -9.21 -11.18 4.30
N MET A 35 -9.42 -11.98 5.36
CA MET A 35 -9.64 -11.47 6.71
C MET A 35 -8.43 -10.69 7.24
N GLY A 36 -7.21 -11.13 6.93
CA GLY A 36 -5.98 -10.40 7.26
C GLY A 36 -5.92 -9.04 6.57
N GLY A 37 -6.20 -8.99 5.27
CA GLY A 37 -6.27 -7.73 4.51
C GLY A 37 -7.39 -6.80 4.99
N LEU A 38 -8.57 -7.36 5.28
CA LEU A 38 -9.71 -6.62 5.84
C LEU A 38 -9.34 -6.02 7.21
N SER A 39 -8.77 -6.82 8.10
CA SER A 39 -8.39 -6.39 9.45
C SER A 39 -7.29 -5.32 9.42
N LEU A 40 -6.30 -5.49 8.53
CA LEU A 40 -5.24 -4.50 8.33
C LEU A 40 -5.80 -3.15 7.83
N THR A 41 -6.79 -3.21 6.93
CA THR A 41 -7.40 -2.01 6.35
C THR A 41 -8.33 -1.32 7.34
N LEU A 42 -9.21 -2.06 8.02
CA LEU A 42 -10.10 -1.53 9.06
C LEU A 42 -9.32 -1.00 10.27
N GLY A 43 -8.20 -1.64 10.61
CA GLY A 43 -7.30 -1.21 11.67
C GLY A 43 -6.44 0.02 11.34
N ASN A 44 -6.64 0.66 10.18
CA ASN A 44 -5.89 1.85 9.77
C ASN A 44 -6.63 3.14 10.16
N PRO A 45 -6.38 3.72 11.35
CA PRO A 45 -7.09 4.93 11.79
C PRO A 45 -6.78 6.15 10.92
N LYS A 46 -5.66 6.13 10.18
CA LYS A 46 -5.27 7.24 9.31
C LYS A 46 -6.31 7.48 8.21
N VAL A 47 -6.90 6.42 7.66
CA VAL A 47 -7.91 6.52 6.60
C VAL A 47 -9.20 7.12 7.14
N ILE A 48 -9.64 6.67 8.32
CA ILE A 48 -10.82 7.21 9.00
C ILE A 48 -10.63 8.70 9.26
N LEU A 49 -9.51 9.07 9.90
CA LEU A 49 -9.18 10.47 10.21
C LEU A 49 -9.08 11.34 8.96
N PHE A 50 -8.54 10.80 7.86
CA PHE A 50 -8.48 11.50 6.58
C PHE A 50 -9.88 11.80 6.05
N TYR A 51 -10.77 10.80 5.99
CA TYR A 51 -12.13 11.03 5.50
C TYR A 51 -12.93 11.95 6.43
N THR A 52 -12.84 11.81 7.74
CA THR A 52 -13.57 12.68 8.68
C THR A 52 -13.11 14.14 8.58
N ALA A 53 -11.82 14.38 8.31
CA ALA A 53 -11.29 15.73 8.14
C ALA A 53 -11.56 16.33 6.75
N PHE A 54 -11.53 15.49 5.71
CA PHE A 54 -11.56 15.96 4.32
C PHE A 54 -12.98 15.96 3.73
N LEU A 55 -13.81 14.96 4.03
CA LEU A 55 -15.16 14.81 3.46
C LEU A 55 -16.08 16.03 3.71
N PRO A 56 -16.10 16.66 4.90
CA PRO A 56 -16.91 17.86 5.13
C PRO A 56 -16.54 19.05 4.23
N SER A 57 -15.35 19.05 3.63
CA SER A 57 -14.92 20.12 2.70
C SER A 57 -15.55 20.00 1.32
N PHE A 58 -16.11 18.83 0.98
CA PHE A 58 -16.73 18.57 -0.33
C PHE A 58 -18.25 18.41 -0.25
N ILE A 59 -18.77 18.01 0.91
CA ILE A 59 -20.17 17.63 1.08
C ILE A 59 -20.66 18.17 2.43
N ASP A 60 -21.82 18.82 2.43
CA ASP A 60 -22.51 19.16 3.66
C ASP A 60 -23.06 17.89 4.32
N LEU A 61 -22.43 17.48 5.42
CA LEU A 61 -22.79 16.26 6.11
C LEU A 61 -24.13 16.35 6.84
N THR A 62 -24.67 17.57 7.05
CA THR A 62 -25.91 17.79 7.79
C THR A 62 -27.17 17.53 6.96
N THR A 63 -27.03 17.50 5.62
CA THR A 63 -28.13 17.32 4.68
C THR A 63 -28.13 15.97 3.97
N LEU A 64 -27.21 15.07 4.32
CA LEU A 64 -27.04 13.78 3.65
C LEU A 64 -28.20 12.82 3.93
N SER A 65 -28.77 12.28 2.86
CA SER A 65 -29.67 11.12 2.90
C SER A 65 -28.86 9.81 3.06
N TYR A 66 -29.48 8.76 3.59
CA TYR A 66 -28.92 7.41 3.56
C TYR A 66 -28.56 6.94 2.14
N SER A 67 -29.32 7.38 1.13
CA SER A 67 -29.06 7.08 -0.28
C SER A 67 -27.76 7.75 -0.76
N ASP A 68 -27.50 8.98 -0.34
CA ASP A 68 -26.29 9.71 -0.71
C ASP A 68 -25.05 9.05 -0.10
N ILE A 69 -25.15 8.64 1.18
CA ILE A 69 -24.09 7.89 1.87
C ILE A 69 -23.78 6.58 1.12
N ALA A 70 -24.82 5.85 0.71
CA ALA A 70 -24.64 4.61 -0.05
C ALA A 70 -23.95 4.83 -1.40
N ILE A 71 -24.32 5.90 -2.12
CA ILE A 71 -23.69 6.26 -3.40
C ILE A 71 -22.22 6.63 -3.19
N ILE A 72 -21.91 7.48 -2.21
CA ILE A 72 -20.53 7.88 -1.89
C ILE A 72 -19.69 6.63 -1.55
N ALA A 73 -20.22 5.76 -0.69
CA ALA A 73 -19.54 4.52 -0.31
C ALA A 73 -19.29 3.60 -1.53
N ALA A 74 -20.26 3.47 -2.43
CA ALA A 74 -20.14 2.66 -3.63
C ALA A 74 -19.09 3.22 -4.60
N VAL A 75 -19.09 4.54 -4.84
CA VAL A 75 -18.11 5.20 -5.72
C VAL A 75 -16.69 5.05 -5.16
N VAL A 76 -16.49 5.33 -3.87
CA VAL A 76 -15.17 5.21 -3.22
C VAL A 76 -14.71 3.74 -3.24
N SER A 77 -15.58 2.81 -2.88
CA SER A 77 -15.25 1.38 -2.86
C SER A 77 -14.94 0.85 -4.27
N GLY A 78 -15.73 1.25 -5.27
CA GLY A 78 -15.51 0.87 -6.67
C GLY A 78 -14.18 1.40 -7.22
N MET A 79 -13.84 2.65 -6.92
CA MET A 79 -12.56 3.25 -7.29
C MET A 79 -11.39 2.52 -6.61
N LEU A 80 -11.48 2.26 -5.31
CA LEU A 80 -10.45 1.52 -4.57
C LEU A 80 -10.29 0.09 -5.11
N PHE A 81 -11.40 -0.60 -5.35
CA PHE A 81 -11.39 -1.94 -5.93
C PHE A 81 -10.70 -1.95 -7.29
N PHE A 82 -11.06 -1.01 -8.18
CA PHE A 82 -10.44 -0.89 -9.49
C PHE A 82 -8.91 -0.68 -9.39
N VAL A 83 -8.46 0.27 -8.57
CA VAL A 83 -7.03 0.54 -8.38
C VAL A 83 -6.29 -0.69 -7.82
N LEU A 84 -6.87 -1.36 -6.83
CA LEU A 84 -6.28 -2.55 -6.21
C LEU A 84 -6.20 -3.73 -7.19
N VAL A 85 -7.23 -3.93 -8.02
CA VAL A 85 -7.22 -4.95 -9.08
C VAL A 85 -6.14 -4.64 -10.12
N VAL A 86 -6.00 -3.38 -10.55
CA VAL A 86 -4.94 -2.96 -11.47
C VAL A 86 -3.56 -3.23 -10.86
N TYR A 87 -3.37 -2.92 -9.58
CA TYR A 87 -2.12 -3.22 -8.87
C TYR A 87 -1.85 -4.73 -8.76
N ALA A 88 -2.85 -5.53 -8.42
CA ALA A 88 -2.72 -6.99 -8.35
C ALA A 88 -2.35 -7.57 -9.73
N TRP A 89 -3.00 -7.08 -10.79
CA TRP A 89 -2.70 -7.47 -12.17
C TRP A 89 -1.29 -7.07 -12.61
N LEU A 90 -0.86 -5.85 -12.32
CA LEU A 90 0.50 -5.38 -12.60
C LEU A 90 1.55 -6.19 -11.83
N ALA A 91 1.27 -6.51 -10.56
CA ALA A 91 2.15 -7.32 -9.73
C ALA A 91 2.30 -8.75 -10.31
N ASP A 92 1.20 -9.39 -10.69
CA ASP A 92 1.24 -10.70 -11.35
C ASP A 92 2.01 -10.66 -12.67
N ARG A 93 1.77 -9.64 -13.50
CA ARG A 93 2.49 -9.49 -14.78
C ARG A 93 3.99 -9.24 -14.60
N SER A 94 4.35 -8.51 -13.54
CA SER A 94 5.73 -8.19 -13.18
C SER A 94 6.46 -9.35 -12.52
N ARG A 95 5.76 -10.42 -12.12
CA ARG A 95 6.38 -11.64 -11.57
C ARG A 95 7.46 -12.22 -12.48
N ARG A 96 7.29 -12.08 -13.80
CA ARG A 96 8.28 -12.50 -14.82
C ARG A 96 9.54 -11.63 -14.87
N VAL A 97 9.50 -10.40 -14.35
CA VAL A 97 10.64 -9.48 -14.29
C VAL A 97 11.54 -9.81 -13.08
N PHE A 98 10.96 -10.30 -11.98
CA PHE A 98 11.66 -10.62 -10.73
C PHE A 98 12.18 -12.07 -10.66
N ARG A 99 12.56 -12.63 -11.81
CA ARG A 99 13.12 -13.98 -11.93
C ARG A 99 14.62 -14.07 -11.64
N SER A 100 15.34 -12.95 -11.72
CA SER A 100 16.78 -12.91 -11.48
C SER A 100 17.10 -12.18 -10.18
N GLU A 101 18.15 -12.65 -9.49
CA GLU A 101 18.69 -11.98 -8.31
C GLU A 101 19.04 -10.51 -8.60
N ARG A 102 19.55 -10.23 -9.81
CA ARG A 102 19.90 -8.87 -10.24
C ARG A 102 18.66 -7.96 -10.27
N ALA A 103 17.54 -8.44 -10.81
CA ALA A 103 16.29 -7.66 -10.87
C ALA A 103 15.74 -7.37 -9.47
N VAL A 104 15.71 -8.37 -8.59
CA VAL A 104 15.28 -8.21 -7.19
C VAL A 104 16.21 -7.26 -6.43
N LYS A 105 17.53 -7.35 -6.65
CA LYS A 105 18.52 -6.46 -6.02
C LYS A 105 18.37 -5.01 -6.47
N ILE A 106 18.11 -4.77 -7.76
CA ILE A 106 17.84 -3.41 -8.28
C ILE A 106 16.55 -2.86 -7.66
N MET A 107 15.48 -3.66 -7.59
CA MET A 107 14.22 -3.27 -6.96
C MET A 107 14.43 -2.89 -5.48
N ASN A 108 15.05 -3.78 -4.70
CA ASN A 108 15.35 -3.56 -3.29
C ASN A 108 16.17 -2.29 -3.05
N ARG A 109 17.21 -2.06 -3.86
CA ARG A 109 18.03 -0.86 -3.77
C ARG A 109 17.24 0.38 -4.16
N SER A 110 16.49 0.36 -5.24
CA SER A 110 15.69 1.51 -5.69
C SER A 110 14.64 1.93 -4.65
N ALA A 111 13.89 0.97 -4.10
CA ALA A 111 12.95 1.21 -3.01
C ALA A 111 13.66 1.76 -1.76
N GLY A 112 14.80 1.15 -1.40
CA GLY A 112 15.65 1.62 -0.30
C GLY A 112 16.13 3.07 -0.48
N THR A 113 16.63 3.43 -1.67
CA THR A 113 17.06 4.80 -2.01
C THR A 113 15.92 5.78 -1.82
N VAL A 114 14.75 5.47 -2.35
CA VAL A 114 13.58 6.36 -2.29
C VAL A 114 13.13 6.56 -0.84
N MET A 115 13.09 5.49 -0.04
CA MET A 115 12.71 5.58 1.38
C MET A 115 13.73 6.37 2.21
N ILE A 116 15.03 6.14 2.02
CA ILE A 116 16.10 6.91 2.69
C ILE A 116 16.01 8.37 2.27
N GLY A 117 15.90 8.64 0.96
CA GLY A 117 15.78 9.99 0.43
C GLY A 117 14.58 10.73 1.01
N ALA A 118 13.40 10.11 1.02
CA ALA A 118 12.20 10.67 1.65
C ALA A 118 12.41 10.95 3.14
N GLY A 119 13.04 10.01 3.87
CA GLY A 119 13.37 10.19 5.29
C GLY A 119 14.31 11.38 5.54
N VAL A 120 15.37 11.52 4.75
CA VAL A 120 16.32 12.65 4.84
C VAL A 120 15.65 13.98 4.49
N VAL A 121 14.83 14.01 3.43
CA VAL A 121 14.08 15.22 3.07
C VAL A 121 13.13 15.64 4.19
N ILE A 122 12.41 14.70 4.80
CA ILE A 122 11.55 15.02 5.94
C ILE A 122 12.37 15.52 7.14
N ALA A 123 13.52 14.91 7.42
CA ALA A 123 14.38 15.33 8.53
C ALA A 123 14.99 16.73 8.33
N THR A 124 15.16 17.18 7.09
CA THR A 124 15.79 18.47 6.75
C THR A 124 14.77 19.58 6.50
N ARG A 125 13.49 19.24 6.29
CA ARG A 125 12.39 20.19 6.11
C ARG A 125 11.52 20.37 7.37
N GLN A 126 11.86 19.68 8.46
CA GLN A 126 11.28 19.91 9.79
C GLN A 126 12.10 20.91 10.59
#